data_AF-A0A969R199-F1
#
_entry.id   AF-A0A969R199-F1
#
_cell.length_a   1.000
_cell.length_b   1.000
_cell.length_c   1.000
_cell.angle_alpha   90.00
_cell.angle_beta   90.00
_cell.angle_gamma   90.00
#
_symmetry.space_group_name_H-M   'P 1'
#
loop_
_entity.id
_entity.type
_entity.pdbx_description
1 polymer ?
#
loop_
_entity_poly.entity_id
_entity_poly.type
_entity_poly.pdbx_seq_one_letter_code
_entity_poly.pdbx_strand_id
1 'polypeptide(L)' 'MALSKPEAKQLLERMIFDDQEPRDWVEDVWGITPILGDSAAKLYEAFEALIECCPEDKLDALLQTYLQEQMDS' A
#
# COMPACT_ATOMS: atom_id res chain seq x y z
N MET A 1 -10.08 3.29 -18.67
CA MET A 1 -10.14 1.90 -18.18
C MET A 1 -9.85 2.01 -16.70
N ALA A 2 -10.76 1.56 -15.85
CA ALA A 2 -10.45 1.49 -14.42
C ALA A 2 -9.37 0.42 -14.22
N LEU A 3 -8.34 0.74 -13.44
CA LEU A 3 -7.37 -0.23 -12.96
C LEU A 3 -8.09 -1.37 -12.27
N SER A 4 -7.66 -2.60 -12.55
CA SER A 4 -8.18 -3.77 -11.83
C SER A 4 -7.73 -3.68 -10.37
N LYS A 5 -8.56 -4.15 -9.45
CA LYS A 5 -8.23 -4.25 -8.02
C LYS A 5 -6.81 -4.79 -7.71
N PRO A 6 -6.33 -5.88 -8.35
CA PRO A 6 -4.96 -6.36 -8.13
C PRO A 6 -3.87 -5.42 -8.66
N GLU A 7 -4.13 -4.71 -9.76
CA GLU A 7 -3.17 -3.75 -10.33
C GLU A 7 -3.07 -2.51 -9.44
N ALA A 8 -4.21 -2.03 -8.93
CA ALA A 8 -4.24 -0.94 -7.98
C ALA A 8 -3.54 -1.31 -6.66
N LYS A 9 -3.74 -2.54 -6.18
CA LYS A 9 -3.02 -3.07 -5.02
C LYS A 9 -1.51 -3.07 -5.26
N GLN A 10 -1.04 -3.62 -6.38
CA GLN A 10 0.40 -3.66 -6.69
C GLN A 10 1.01 -2.25 -6.80
N LEU A 11 0.31 -1.29 -7.40
CA LEU A 11 0.79 0.09 -7.48
C LEU A 11 0.91 0.72 -6.08
N LEU A 12 -0.10 0.55 -5.24
CA LEU A 12 -0.07 1.06 -3.86
C LEU A 12 1.01 0.36 -3.03
N GLU A 13 1.18 -0.96 -3.20
CA GLU A 13 2.27 -1.69 -2.56
C GLU A 13 3.63 -1.13 -2.98
N ARG A 14 3.83 -0.84 -4.26
CA ARG A 14 5.08 -0.20 -4.72
C ARG A 14 5.26 1.24 -4.22
N MET A 15 4.18 1.95 -3.95
CA MET A 15 4.26 3.30 -3.38
C MET A 15 4.57 3.30 -1.88
N ILE A 16 4.09 2.28 -1.15
CA ILE A 16 4.25 2.19 0.32
C ILE A 16 5.52 1.43 0.69
N PHE A 17 5.84 0.38 -0.06
CA PHE A 17 6.91 -0.58 0.19
C PHE A 17 7.98 -0.57 -0.90
N ASP A 18 8.01 0.40 -1.83
CA ASP A 18 8.99 0.48 -2.91
C ASP A 18 9.10 -0.84 -3.73
N ASP A 19 10.27 -1.50 -3.74
CA ASP A 19 10.53 -2.76 -4.46
C ASP A 19 10.65 -3.98 -3.51
N GLN A 20 10.31 -3.84 -2.21
CA GLN A 20 10.30 -4.96 -1.25
C GLN A 20 8.90 -5.55 -1.08
N GLU A 21 8.83 -6.84 -0.79
CA GLU A 21 7.55 -7.46 -0.42
C GLU A 21 7.08 -6.88 0.93
N PRO A 22 5.76 -6.64 1.11
CA PRO A 22 5.23 -6.08 2.35
C PRO A 22 5.62 -6.89 3.59
N ARG A 23 5.77 -8.21 3.43
CA ARG A 23 6.21 -9.11 4.50
C ARG A 23 7.66 -8.86 4.90
N ASP A 24 8.55 -8.73 3.92
CA ASP A 24 9.97 -8.45 4.15
C ASP A 24 10.13 -7.07 4.81
N TRP A 25 9.33 -6.09 4.37
CA TRP A 25 9.28 -4.77 5.01
C TRP A 25 8.88 -4.85 6.49
N VAL A 26 7.82 -5.62 6.82
CA VAL A 26 7.41 -5.80 8.21
C VAL A 26 8.53 -6.46 9.02
N GLU A 27 9.20 -7.48 8.48
CA GLU A 27 10.33 -8.16 9.14
C GLU A 27 11.52 -7.21 9.37
N ASP A 28 11.82 -6.34 8.41
CA ASP A 28 12.85 -5.30 8.55
C ASP A 28 12.49 -4.29 9.65
N VAL A 29 11.23 -3.85 9.71
CA VAL A 29 10.75 -2.93 10.77
C VAL A 29 10.80 -3.60 12.14
N TRP A 30 10.47 -4.90 12.22
CA TRP A 30 10.64 -5.72 13.42
C TRP A 30 12.11 -5.77 13.88
N GLY A 31 13.05 -5.82 12.92
CA GLY A 31 14.49 -5.77 13.17
C GLY A 31 14.97 -4.45 13.79
N ILE A 32 14.25 -3.34 13.55
CA ILE A 32 14.56 -2.03 14.15
C ILE A 32 13.98 -1.95 15.56
N THR A 33 12.66 -2.16 15.72
CA THR A 33 12.04 -2.29 17.04
C THR A 33 10.81 -3.22 16.99
N PRO A 34 10.59 -4.05 18.03
CA PRO A 34 9.41 -4.92 18.09
C PRO A 34 8.08 -4.16 18.08
N ILE A 35 8.04 -2.97 18.70
CA ILE A 35 6.83 -2.14 18.80
C ILE A 35 6.42 -1.61 17.42
N LEU A 36 7.38 -1.11 16.65
CA LEU A 36 7.13 -0.63 15.28
C LEU A 36 6.76 -1.78 14.35
N GLY A 37 7.35 -2.96 14.56
CA GLY A 37 7.03 -4.17 13.81
C GLY A 37 5.56 -4.60 13.96
N ASP A 38 5.06 -4.59 15.19
CA ASP A 38 3.65 -4.86 15.50
C ASP A 38 2.71 -3.83 14.83
N SER A 39 3.11 -2.56 14.78
CA SER A 39 2.39 -1.50 14.09
C SER A 39 2.44 -1.65 12.56
N ALA A 40 3.58 -2.06 12.00
CA ALA A 40 3.77 -2.33 10.58
C ALA A 40 2.88 -3.47 10.08
N ALA A 41 2.82 -4.58 10.83
CA ALA A 41 1.92 -5.69 10.52
C ALA A 41 0.45 -5.24 10.50
N LYS A 42 0.01 -4.48 11.51
CA LYS A 42 -1.36 -3.94 11.58
C LYS A 42 -1.69 -2.98 10.45
N LEU A 43 -0.71 -2.16 10.03
CA LEU A 43 -0.85 -1.27 8.88
C LEU A 43 -1.06 -2.06 7.59
N TYR A 44 -0.29 -3.13 7.39
CA TYR A 44 -0.45 -3.99 6.22
C TYR A 44 -1.79 -4.73 6.21
N GLU A 45 -2.22 -5.30 7.35
CA GLU A 45 -3.54 -5.93 7.46
C GLU A 45 -4.68 -4.93 7.19
N ALA A 46 -4.58 -3.71 7.73
CA ALA A 46 -5.55 -2.65 7.46
C ALA A 46 -5.56 -2.23 5.98
N PHE A 47 -4.38 -2.17 5.36
CA PHE A 47 -4.25 -1.90 3.93
C PHE A 47 -4.93 -2.99 3.10
N GLU A 48 -4.65 -4.27 3.33
CA GLU A 48 -5.31 -5.37 2.61
C GLU A 48 -6.83 -5.33 2.77
N ALA A 49 -7.32 -5.12 3.99
CA ALA A 49 -8.75 -5.00 4.27
C ALA A 49 -9.39 -3.78 3.55
N LEU A 50 -8.67 -2.66 3.44
CA LEU A 50 -9.12 -1.48 2.72
C LEU A 50 -9.18 -1.72 1.21
N ILE A 51 -8.16 -2.40 0.65
CA ILE A 51 -8.18 -2.82 -0.75
C ILE A 51 -9.37 -3.74 -0.99
N GLU A 52 -9.56 -4.78 -0.18
CA GLU A 52 -10.67 -5.73 -0.33
C GLU A 52 -12.06 -5.07 -0.18
N CYS A 53 -12.19 -4.07 0.69
CA CYS A 53 -13.45 -3.35 0.89
C CYS A 53 -13.71 -2.27 -0.18
N CYS A 54 -12.67 -1.68 -0.78
CA CYS A 54 -12.83 -0.60 -1.75
C CYS A 54 -13.27 -1.11 -3.14
N PRO A 55 -14.17 -0.36 -3.82
CA PRO A 55 -14.46 -0.58 -5.23
C PRO A 55 -13.34 -0.04 -6.13
N GLU A 56 -13.16 -0.67 -7.28
CA GLU A 56 -12.08 -0.40 -8.25
C GLU A 56 -12.07 1.07 -8.71
N ASP A 57 -13.23 1.65 -9.02
CA ASP A 57 -13.33 3.07 -9.40
C ASP A 57 -12.78 4.04 -8.35
N LYS A 58 -12.94 3.73 -7.06
CA LYS A 58 -12.40 4.58 -6.00
C LYS A 58 -10.90 4.39 -5.81
N LEU A 59 -10.41 3.16 -5.98
CA LEU A 59 -8.98 2.87 -5.97
C LEU A 59 -8.26 3.58 -7.12
N ASP A 60 -8.85 3.56 -8.32
CA ASP A 60 -8.33 4.26 -9.49
C ASP A 60 -8.27 5.79 -9.25
N ALA A 61 -9.36 6.39 -8.75
CA ALA A 61 -9.38 7.82 -8.42
C ALA A 61 -8.36 8.22 -7.34
N LEU A 62 -8.17 7.37 -6.33
CA LEU A 62 -7.18 7.58 -5.27
C LEU A 62 -5.75 7.54 -5.85
N LEU A 63 -5.45 6.55 -6.69
CA LEU A 63 -4.16 6.41 -7.35
C LEU A 63 -3.86 7.58 -8.29
N GLN A 64 -4.84 8.02 -9.08
CA GLN A 64 -4.68 9.20 -9.94
C GLN A 64 -4.36 10.45 -9.11
N THR A 65 -4.98 10.62 -7.95
CA THR A 65 -4.68 11.72 -7.03
C THR A 65 -3.23 11.67 -6.56
N TYR A 66 -2.76 10.50 -6.10
CA TYR A 66 -1.37 10.33 -5.66
C TYR A 66 -0.35 10.52 -6.79
N LEU A 67 -0.62 10.00 -7.98
CA LEU A 67 0.25 10.18 -9.14
C LEU A 67 0.34 11.65 -9.54
N GLN A 68 -0.78 12.37 -9.47
CA GLN A 68 -0.80 13.80 -9.75
C GLN A 68 -0.01 14.58 -8.70
N GLU A 69 -0.16 14.27 -7.41
CA GLU A 69 0.65 14.90 -6.34
C GLU A 69 2.16 14.62 -6.47
N GLN A 70 2.55 13.42 -6.92
CA GLN A 70 3.95 13.10 -7.20
C GLN A 70 4.51 13.85 -8.41
N MET A 71 3.69 14.14 -9.42
CA MET A 71 4.12 14.91 -10.60
C MET A 71 4.24 16.42 -10.32
N ASP A 72 3.49 16.93 -9.35
CA ASP A 72 3.50 18.34 -8.92
C ASP A 72 4.55 18.64 -7.82
N SER A 73 5.29 17.63 -7.31
CA SER A 73 6.32 17.76 -6.25
C SER A 73 7.76 17.83 -6.75
#